data_AF-A0A6A6YNY1-F1
#
_entry.id   AF-A0A6A6YNY1-F1
#
_cell.length_a   1.000
_cell.length_b   1.000
_cell.length_c   1.000
_cell.angle_alpha   90.00
_cell.angle_beta   90.00
_cell.angle_gamma   90.00
#
_symmetry.space_group_name_H-M   'P 1'
#
loop_
_entity.id
_entity.type
_entity.pdbx_description
1 polymer ?
#
loop_
_entity_poly.entity_id
_entity_poly.type
_entity_poly.pdbx_seq_one_letter_code
_entity_poly.pdbx_strand_id
1 'polypeptide(L)'
;MTSTIRRIDSRVSSTEMSVMLTPSIRVLSLDGGSARCLSALVILEELIQHIKWDHQEHPLVDSRPYYHFDLICGTEWGAIIALMLGRLRMTINECILWFQQNAFRYTP
;
A
#
# COMPACT_ATOMS: atom_id res chain seq x y z
N MET A 1 2.60 0.62 22.50
CA MET A 1 3.26 1.92 22.84
C MET A 1 4.78 1.91 22.57
N THR A 2 5.24 2.34 21.39
CA THR A 2 6.68 2.60 21.16
C THR A 2 6.85 3.97 20.51
N SER A 3 6.63 5.03 21.31
CA SER A 3 7.02 6.37 20.91
C SER A 3 8.55 6.45 20.95
N THR A 4 9.18 6.27 19.78
CA THR A 4 10.58 6.65 19.62
C THR A 4 10.65 8.17 19.77
N ILE A 5 11.00 8.63 20.98
CA ILE A 5 11.29 10.03 21.26
C ILE A 5 12.53 10.39 20.44
N ARG A 6 12.31 10.92 19.23
CA ARG A 6 13.37 11.56 18.45
C ARG A 6 13.79 12.80 19.23
N ARG A 7 15.03 12.77 19.70
CA ARG A 7 15.68 13.85 20.46
C ARG A 7 15.59 15.14 19.61
N ILE A 8 14.74 16.08 20.01
CA ILE A 8 14.56 17.36 19.32
C ILE A 8 15.77 18.22 19.65
N ASP A 9 16.61 18.47 18.65
CA ASP A 9 17.74 19.38 18.78
C ASP A 9 17.21 20.82 18.87
N SER A 10 17.66 21.57 19.87
CA SER A 10 17.14 22.91 20.23
C SER A 10 17.37 24.01 19.17
N ARG A 11 17.99 23.66 18.03
CA ARG A 11 18.35 24.57 16.92
C ARG A 11 17.49 24.40 15.67
N VAL A 12 16.54 23.47 15.67
CA VAL A 12 15.67 23.19 14.52
C VAL A 12 14.71 24.37 14.32
N SER A 13 14.79 24.99 13.14
CA SER A 13 13.93 26.12 12.74
C SER A 13 12.44 25.71 12.81
N SER A 14 11.54 26.64 13.13
CA SER A 14 10.09 26.42 13.16
C SER A 14 9.54 25.83 11.85
N THR A 15 10.19 26.09 10.72
CA THR A 15 9.87 25.47 9.42
C THR A 15 10.28 23.99 9.36
N GLU A 16 11.48 23.63 9.82
CA GLU A 16 11.94 22.23 9.85
C GLU A 16 11.14 21.38 10.85
N MET A 17 10.67 22.02 11.93
CA MET A 17 9.79 21.39 12.92
C MET A 17 8.41 21.06 12.33
N SER A 18 7.88 21.94 11.46
CA SER A 18 6.63 21.67 10.73
C SER A 18 6.77 20.51 9.74
N VAL A 19 7.93 20.37 9.08
CA VAL A 19 8.22 19.24 8.16
C VAL A 19 8.34 17.91 8.93
N MET A 20 8.89 17.92 10.15
CA MET A 20 8.94 16.70 10.97
C MET A 20 7.58 16.28 11.54
N LEU A 21 6.59 17.19 11.57
CA LEU A 21 5.25 16.95 12.08
C LEU A 21 4.23 16.61 10.96
N THR A 22 4.57 16.85 9.69
CA THR A 22 3.70 16.42 8.58
C THR A 22 3.72 14.89 8.47
N PRO A 23 2.56 14.23 8.40
CA PRO A 23 2.51 12.79 8.16
C PRO A 23 3.20 12.48 6.83
N SER A 24 4.13 11.51 6.84
CA SER A 24 4.84 11.08 5.65
C SER A 24 3.86 10.49 4.63
N ILE A 25 3.98 10.94 3.38
CA ILE A 25 3.20 10.42 2.25
C ILE A 25 3.68 8.99 1.93
N ARG A 26 2.74 8.05 1.81
CA ARG A 26 3.00 6.64 1.46
C ARG A 26 2.45 6.35 0.07
N VAL A 27 3.35 5.98 -0.84
CA VAL A 27 3.01 5.68 -2.24
C VAL A 27 3.25 4.20 -2.52
N LEU A 28 2.24 3.55 -3.11
CA LEU A 28 2.35 2.20 -3.68
C LEU A 28 2.43 2.31 -5.20
N SER A 29 3.55 1.86 -5.77
CA SER A 29 3.75 1.78 -7.23
C SER A 29 3.80 0.33 -7.67
N LEU A 30 2.93 -0.04 -8.61
CA LEU A 30 2.79 -1.39 -9.13
C LEU A 30 3.29 -1.45 -10.57
N ASP A 31 4.38 -2.18 -10.77
CA ASP A 31 4.92 -2.39 -12.12
C ASP A 31 4.04 -3.35 -12.93
N GLY A 32 4.07 -3.16 -14.25
CA GLY A 32 3.52 -4.12 -15.21
C GLY A 32 4.32 -5.44 -15.22
N GLY A 33 3.99 -6.34 -16.14
CA GLY A 33 4.74 -7.60 -16.28
C GLY A 33 3.92 -8.87 -16.46
N SER A 34 2.73 -8.78 -17.08
CA SER A 34 1.85 -9.93 -17.37
C SER A 34 1.61 -10.77 -16.10
N ALA A 35 2.00 -12.06 -16.11
CA ALA A 35 1.84 -12.97 -14.99
C ALA A 35 2.50 -12.52 -13.68
N ARG A 36 3.57 -11.72 -13.78
CA ARG A 36 4.41 -11.32 -12.64
C ARG A 36 3.69 -10.36 -11.70
N CYS A 37 2.59 -9.73 -12.11
CA CYS A 37 1.79 -8.90 -11.21
C CYS A 37 1.17 -9.73 -10.06
N LEU A 38 1.02 -11.05 -10.21
CA LEU A 38 0.58 -11.92 -9.11
C LEU A 38 1.58 -11.96 -7.95
N SER A 39 2.88 -11.99 -8.21
CA SER A 39 3.86 -11.99 -7.13
C SER A 39 3.83 -10.67 -6.36
N ALA A 40 3.65 -9.55 -7.05
CA ALA A 40 3.48 -8.25 -6.42
C ALA A 40 2.24 -8.20 -5.50
N LEU A 41 1.12 -8.80 -5.92
CA LEU A 41 -0.09 -8.90 -5.10
C LEU A 41 0.13 -9.77 -3.84
N VAL A 42 0.82 -10.91 -3.97
CA VAL A 42 1.14 -11.78 -2.82
C VAL A 42 2.08 -11.06 -1.84
N ILE A 43 3.11 -10.39 -2.34
CA ILE A 43 4.01 -9.59 -1.49
C ILE A 43 3.25 -8.47 -0.77
N LEU A 44 2.33 -7.81 -1.47
CA LEU A 44 1.50 -6.76 -0.90
C LEU A 44 0.56 -7.32 0.19
N GLU A 45 -0.03 -8.51 -0.02
CA GLU A 45 -0.86 -9.17 0.98
C GLU A 45 -0.08 -9.42 2.27
N GLU A 46 1.09 -10.05 2.16
CA GLU A 46 1.98 -10.30 3.30
C GLU A 46 2.37 -9.00 4.01
N LEU A 47 2.72 -7.95 3.25
CA LEU A 47 3.06 -6.65 3.82
C LEU A 47 1.90 -6.06 4.66
N ILE A 48 0.68 -6.07 4.13
CA ILE A 48 -0.48 -5.55 4.85
C ILE A 48 -0.80 -6.39 6.09
N GLN A 49 -0.66 -7.72 6.01
CA GLN A 49 -0.85 -8.58 7.19
C GLN A 49 0.18 -8.30 8.28
N HIS A 50 1.45 -8.08 7.92
CA HIS A 50 2.48 -7.69 8.89
C HIS A 50 2.18 -6.32 9.52
N ILE A 51 1.76 -5.33 8.73
CA ILE A 51 1.34 -4.01 9.26
C ILE A 51 0.17 -4.17 10.24
N LYS A 52 -0.82 -5.00 9.91
CA LYS A 52 -1.95 -5.28 10.79
C LYS A 52 -1.52 -5.96 12.08
N TRP A 53 -0.56 -6.89 12.01
CA TRP A 53 -0.01 -7.56 13.18
C TRP A 53 0.70 -6.57 14.11
N ASP A 54 1.52 -5.67 13.57
CA ASP A 54 2.23 -4.64 14.35
C ASP A 54 1.28 -3.63 14.99
N HIS A 55 0.08 -3.46 14.44
CA HIS A 55 -0.95 -2.53 14.91
C HIS A 55 -2.17 -3.22 15.55
N GLN A 56 -1.99 -4.40 16.15
CA GLN A 56 -3.08 -5.15 16.83
C GLN A 56 -3.85 -4.35 17.89
N GLU A 57 -3.23 -3.34 18.50
CA GLU A 57 -3.88 -2.42 19.46
C GLU A 57 -4.91 -1.48 18.79
N HIS A 58 -4.96 -1.41 17.45
CA HIS A 58 -5.87 -0.58 16.66
C HIS A 58 -6.80 -1.44 15.77
N PRO A 59 -7.87 -2.02 16.33
CA PRO A 59 -8.74 -2.98 15.63
C PRO A 59 -9.53 -2.42 14.43
N LEU A 60 -9.43 -1.11 14.17
CA LEU A 60 -10.12 -0.43 13.06
C LEU A 60 -9.28 -0.37 11.77
N VAL A 61 -8.05 -0.89 11.78
CA VAL A 61 -7.19 -0.91 10.58
C VAL A 61 -7.68 -2.01 9.62
N ASP A 62 -8.45 -1.59 8.61
CA ASP A 62 -8.91 -2.44 7.51
C ASP A 62 -7.72 -2.86 6.63
N SER A 63 -7.72 -4.11 6.18
CA SER A 63 -6.67 -4.73 5.36
C SER A 63 -6.68 -4.27 3.89
N ARG A 64 -7.54 -3.32 3.51
CA ARG A 64 -7.57 -2.79 2.14
C ARG A 64 -6.41 -1.79 1.93
N PRO A 65 -5.66 -1.89 0.82
CA PRO A 65 -4.52 -1.02 0.55
C PRO A 65 -4.79 0.49 0.63
N TYR A 66 -6.00 0.93 0.29
CA TYR A 66 -6.35 2.37 0.33
C TYR A 66 -6.33 2.99 1.74
N TYR A 67 -6.33 2.20 2.82
CA TYR A 67 -6.12 2.72 4.18
C TYR A 67 -4.65 2.94 4.52
N HIS A 68 -3.74 2.29 3.78
CA HIS A 68 -2.31 2.28 4.08
C HIS A 68 -1.50 3.19 3.16
N PHE A 69 -2.01 3.53 1.98
CA PHE A 69 -1.31 4.33 0.98
C PHE A 69 -2.16 5.52 0.55
N ASP A 70 -1.53 6.69 0.47
CA ASP A 70 -2.15 7.94 0.04
C ASP A 70 -2.30 7.99 -1.49
N LEU A 71 -1.43 7.26 -2.20
CA LEU A 71 -1.46 7.10 -3.64
C LEU A 71 -1.15 5.66 -4.02
N ILE A 72 -1.97 5.10 -4.92
CA ILE A 72 -1.72 3.82 -5.56
C ILE A 72 -1.67 4.06 -7.07
N CYS A 73 -0.55 3.73 -7.69
CA CYS A 73 -0.32 3.92 -9.13
C CYS A 73 0.36 2.70 -9.75
N GLY A 74 0.40 2.63 -11.08
CA GLY A 74 1.06 1.56 -11.81
C GLY A 74 0.99 1.71 -13.32
N THR A 75 1.57 0.76 -14.04
CA THR A 75 1.62 0.69 -15.51
C THR A 75 1.04 -0.64 -16.02
N GLU A 76 0.46 -0.66 -17.22
CA GLU A 76 -0.14 -1.87 -17.81
C GLU A 76 -1.14 -2.59 -16.86
N TRP A 77 -0.95 -3.89 -16.60
CA TRP A 77 -1.68 -4.66 -15.60
C TRP A 77 -1.55 -4.09 -14.19
N GLY A 78 -0.40 -3.50 -13.84
CA GLY A 78 -0.19 -2.78 -12.59
C GLY A 78 -1.11 -1.56 -12.44
N ALA A 79 -1.44 -0.87 -13.54
CA ALA A 79 -2.41 0.24 -13.53
C ALA A 79 -3.85 -0.22 -13.26
N ILE A 80 -4.22 -1.36 -13.86
CA ILE A 80 -5.55 -1.99 -13.61
C ILE A 80 -5.65 -2.43 -12.16
N ILE A 81 -4.61 -3.09 -11.63
CA ILE A 81 -4.54 -3.47 -10.21
C ILE A 81 -4.58 -2.23 -9.30
N ALA A 82 -3.85 -1.17 -9.64
CA ALA A 82 -3.89 0.08 -8.89
C ALA A 82 -5.30 0.69 -8.83
N LEU A 83 -6.06 0.64 -9.94
CA LEU A 83 -7.45 1.06 -9.99
C LEU A 83 -8.35 0.19 -9.10
N MET A 84 -8.16 -1.13 -9.13
CA MET A 84 -8.93 -2.09 -8.33
C MET A 84 -8.72 -1.89 -6.83
N LEU A 85 -7.47 -1.78 -6.39
CA LEU A 85 -7.12 -1.64 -4.98
C LEU A 85 -7.40 -0.22 -4.43
N GLY A 86 -7.15 0.81 -5.24
CA GLY A 86 -7.30 2.21 -4.84
C GLY A 86 -8.73 2.73 -5.03
N ARG A 87 -9.21 2.76 -6.28
CA ARG A 87 -10.48 3.42 -6.61
C ARG A 87 -11.69 2.55 -6.32
N LEU A 88 -11.62 1.27 -6.71
CA LEU A 88 -12.71 0.30 -6.48
C LEU A 88 -12.68 -0.26 -5.05
N ARG A 89 -11.59 -0.02 -4.32
CA ARG A 89 -11.41 -0.45 -2.92
C ARG A 89 -11.60 -1.95 -2.73
N MET A 90 -11.24 -2.73 -3.75
CA MET A 90 -11.22 -4.19 -3.66
C MET A 90 -10.15 -4.62 -2.66
N THR A 91 -10.40 -5.72 -1.98
CA THR A 91 -9.40 -6.42 -1.18
C THR A 91 -8.31 -7.00 -2.10
N ILE A 92 -7.15 -7.28 -1.51
CA ILE A 92 -6.04 -7.90 -2.26
C ILE A 92 -6.46 -9.27 -2.81
N ASN A 93 -7.17 -10.07 -2.01
CA ASN A 93 -7.70 -11.37 -2.41
C ASN A 93 -8.69 -11.27 -3.59
N GLU A 94 -9.67 -10.36 -3.53
CA GLU A 94 -10.58 -10.14 -4.68
C GLU A 94 -9.81 -9.76 -5.95
N CYS A 95 -8.75 -8.96 -5.81
CA CYS A 95 -7.90 -8.58 -6.92
C CYS A 95 -7.11 -9.78 -7.47
N ILE A 96 -6.56 -10.65 -6.61
CA ILE A 96 -5.87 -11.88 -7.01
C ILE A 96 -6.81 -12.80 -7.78
N LEU A 97 -7.99 -13.08 -7.23
CA LEU A 97 -8.98 -13.97 -7.85
C LEU A 97 -9.41 -13.44 -9.22
N TRP A 98 -9.70 -12.14 -9.31
CA TRP A 98 -10.06 -11.52 -10.58
C TRP A 98 -8.90 -11.60 -11.58
N PHE A 99 -7.66 -11.33 -11.15
CA PHE A 99 -6.49 -11.35 -12.02
C PHE A 99 -6.21 -12.76 -12.57
N GLN A 100 -6.26 -13.79 -11.71
CA GLN A 100 -6.09 -15.19 -12.12
C GLN A 100 -7.15 -15.64 -13.14
N GLN A 101 -8.40 -15.18 -12.99
CA GLN A 101 -9.50 -15.55 -13.88
C GLN A 101 -9.47 -14.81 -15.22
N ASN A 102 -9.05 -13.54 -15.24
CA ASN A 102 -9.24 -12.66 -16.39
C ASN A 102 -7.95 -12.29 -17.11
N ALA A 103 -6.82 -12.12 -16.43
CA ALA A 103 -5.60 -11.60 -17.06
C ALA A 103 -4.97 -12.59 -18.06
N PHE A 104 -5.06 -13.89 -17.78
CA PHE A 104 -4.48 -14.95 -18.63
C PHE A 104 -5.40 -15.42 -19.75
N ARG A 105 -6.66 -14.96 -19.76
CA ARG A 105 -7.64 -15.36 -20.80
C ARG A 105 -7.43 -14.66 -22.14
N TYR A 106 -6.63 -13.59 -22.17
CA TYR A 106 -6.44 -12.74 -23.35
C TYR A 106 -5.05 -12.84 -23.98
N THR A 107 -4.18 -13.72 -23.47
CA THR A 107 -2.92 -14.07 -24.14
C THR A 107 -3.18 -15.21 -25.14
N PRO A 108 -2.99 -15.00 -26.45
CA PRO A 108 -3.15 -16.04 -27.48
C PRO A 108 -2.12 -17.16 -27.34
#